data_AF-A0A9P0B254-F1
#
_entry.id   AF-A0A9P0B254-F1
#
_cell.length_a   1.000
_cell.length_b   1.000
_cell.length_c   1.000
_cell.angle_alpha   90.00
_cell.angle_beta   90.00
_cell.angle_gamma   90.00
#
_symmetry.space_group_name_H-M   'P 1'
#
loop_
_entity.id
_entity.type
_entity.pdbx_description
1 polymer ?
#
loop_
_entity_poly.entity_id
_entity_poly.type
_entity_poly.pdbx_seq_one_letter_code
_entity_poly.pdbx_strand_id
1 'polypeptide(L)'
;MSCFHYVLILAVPDHWCYVPGINNYTLKEWKAIHIPWDYSKNSYDKCLMYDENNLTTTCQNGYEYDKTWYLETVSSKENWVCANSMKVTHAFEFSKVGEILGTLSLGYVGDRYGRKPAFYSAVATLFIGGMLTLITTSRYPLFILSLLLISFSSNAVYQVSLIIGFEISKDEKRSMISCLQCVAYTTGFCLLAFVYSYFRYWMPLVLFSTAPLLLFFVFRGYMIESPRWLLNQGKVKRSLEELQKIAKTNKTRIPDVLVAKIQNIEKREESDMSRFTDLFKNITIARITLLTIISWPCWNLIYVILYLNVTNLKGNPYSNFFWQSLAELPGYIIGKYLSDYLGRKLSRIFAFFISSIGCLMLVFLIADQQYQLLVSIISMVLKLSISIVYYVISLQTMEVFPTSVRQRGAGFGFLAGSILSISAPSLIHLGVVQNPKIPYIAASFFGFLGTMVGFFIPETLNEKLPESVKELEDIVKRQRMFPILKHISTI
;
A
#
# COMPACT_ATOMS: atom_id res chain seq x y z
N MET A 1 2.93 -10.76 -0.19
CA MET A 1 3.03 -11.47 1.10
C MET A 1 4.13 -10.91 1.98
N SER A 2 5.40 -11.09 1.61
CA SER A 2 6.55 -10.74 2.47
C SER A 2 6.62 -9.24 2.80
N CYS A 3 6.16 -8.39 1.87
CA CYS A 3 6.10 -6.95 2.06
C CYS A 3 5.10 -6.47 3.12
N PHE A 4 4.18 -7.31 3.58
CA PHE A 4 3.06 -6.88 4.43
C PHE A 4 2.79 -7.82 5.61
N HIS A 5 3.61 -8.87 5.78
CA HIS A 5 3.50 -9.72 6.97
C HIS A 5 3.70 -8.94 8.27
N TYR A 6 4.39 -7.79 8.20
CA TYR A 6 4.80 -7.08 9.40
C TYR A 6 3.60 -6.49 10.16
N VAL A 7 2.48 -6.23 9.48
CA VAL A 7 1.23 -5.80 10.14
C VAL A 7 0.67 -6.87 11.05
N LEU A 8 0.71 -8.12 10.60
CA LEU A 8 0.19 -9.25 11.36
C LEU A 8 1.16 -9.67 12.48
N ILE A 9 2.47 -9.68 12.23
CA ILE A 9 3.44 -10.05 13.29
C ILE A 9 3.57 -8.99 14.39
N LEU A 10 3.27 -7.72 14.09
CA LEU A 10 3.27 -6.61 15.04
C LEU A 10 1.90 -6.38 15.70
N ALA A 11 0.88 -7.17 15.35
CA ALA A 11 -0.43 -7.10 15.99
C ALA A 11 -0.28 -7.26 17.51
N VAL A 12 -0.90 -6.36 18.27
CA VAL A 12 -0.85 -6.37 19.73
C VAL A 12 -2.07 -7.13 20.24
N PRO A 13 -1.90 -8.36 20.78
CA PRO A 13 -3.00 -9.06 21.43
C PRO A 13 -3.49 -8.30 22.67
N ASP A 14 -4.71 -8.61 23.09
CA ASP A 14 -5.23 -8.07 24.34
C ASP A 14 -4.35 -8.55 25.51
N HIS A 15 -4.14 -7.70 26.51
CA HIS A 15 -3.15 -7.96 27.56
C HIS A 15 -3.51 -7.28 28.87
N TRP A 16 -2.89 -7.78 29.94
CA TRP A 16 -3.01 -7.26 31.29
C TRP A 16 -1.69 -7.43 32.06
N CYS A 17 -1.52 -6.73 33.18
CA CYS A 17 -0.37 -6.92 34.05
C CYS A 17 -0.33 -8.34 34.60
N TYR A 18 0.85 -8.97 34.63
CA TYR A 18 1.03 -10.25 35.29
C TYR A 18 1.14 -10.08 36.80
N VAL A 19 0.32 -10.78 37.58
CA VAL A 19 0.40 -10.85 39.05
C VAL A 19 0.41 -12.32 39.49
N PRO A 20 1.37 -12.76 40.32
CA PRO A 20 1.42 -14.14 40.78
C PRO A 20 0.16 -14.50 41.61
N GLY A 21 -0.30 -15.76 41.51
CA GLY A 21 -1.42 -16.27 42.34
C GLY A 21 -2.75 -16.51 41.62
N ILE A 22 -2.78 -16.59 40.29
CA ILE A 22 -4.02 -16.84 39.52
C ILE A 22 -4.69 -18.18 39.82
N ASN A 23 -3.94 -19.17 40.32
CA ASN A 23 -4.39 -20.56 40.47
C ASN A 23 -5.59 -20.76 41.40
N ASN A 24 -5.91 -19.79 42.27
CA ASN A 24 -7.01 -19.88 43.23
C ASN A 24 -8.30 -19.18 42.75
N TYR A 25 -8.28 -18.50 41.60
CA TYR A 25 -9.40 -17.65 41.14
C TYR A 25 -9.72 -17.90 39.66
N THR A 26 -10.96 -17.60 39.26
CA THR A 26 -11.25 -17.50 37.81
C THR A 26 -10.60 -16.23 37.24
N LEU A 27 -10.28 -16.22 35.94
CA LEU A 27 -9.64 -15.07 35.28
C LEU A 27 -10.40 -13.74 35.50
N LYS A 28 -11.74 -13.78 35.54
CA LYS A 28 -12.56 -12.59 35.75
C LYS A 28 -12.46 -12.04 37.17
N GLU A 29 -12.56 -12.92 38.17
CA GLU A 29 -12.42 -12.55 39.58
C GLU A 29 -11.01 -12.04 39.87
N TRP A 30 -10.01 -12.72 39.32
CA TRP A 30 -8.62 -12.33 39.46
C TRP A 30 -8.36 -10.93 38.89
N LYS A 31 -8.88 -10.63 37.69
CA LYS A 31 -8.79 -9.29 37.08
C LYS A 31 -9.50 -8.23 37.94
N ALA A 32 -10.67 -8.56 38.50
CA ALA A 32 -11.43 -7.64 39.34
C ALA A 32 -10.68 -7.22 40.62
N ILE A 33 -9.84 -8.09 41.16
CA ILE A 33 -9.07 -7.83 42.38
C ILE A 33 -7.79 -7.04 42.07
N HIS A 34 -7.08 -7.38 40.99
CA HIS A 34 -5.70 -6.92 40.77
C HIS A 34 -5.57 -5.80 39.74
N ILE A 35 -6.58 -5.56 38.90
CA ILE A 35 -6.49 -4.62 37.80
C ILE A 35 -7.59 -3.55 37.94
N PRO A 36 -7.23 -2.25 37.87
CA PRO A 36 -8.22 -1.19 37.98
C PRO A 36 -9.19 -1.20 36.81
N TRP A 37 -10.44 -0.85 37.09
CA TRP A 37 -11.47 -0.68 36.08
C TRP A 37 -11.46 0.74 35.52
N ASP A 38 -11.27 0.88 34.20
CA ASP A 38 -11.38 2.17 33.52
C ASP A 38 -12.84 2.42 33.11
N TYR A 39 -13.52 3.26 33.88
CA TYR A 39 -14.91 3.66 33.64
C TYR A 39 -15.11 4.38 32.29
N SER A 40 -14.07 5.01 31.74
CA SER A 40 -14.17 5.73 30.46
C SER A 40 -14.22 4.78 29.27
N LYS A 41 -13.53 3.65 29.36
CA LYS A 41 -13.44 2.62 28.30
C LYS A 41 -14.36 1.42 28.55
N ASN A 42 -14.97 1.36 29.75
CA ASN A 42 -15.79 0.24 30.21
C ASN A 42 -15.04 -1.10 30.11
N SER A 43 -13.77 -1.08 30.52
CA SER A 43 -12.86 -2.23 30.46
C SER A 43 -11.79 -2.11 31.54
N TYR A 44 -11.19 -3.23 31.93
CA TYR A 44 -9.98 -3.25 32.75
C TYR A 44 -8.84 -2.48 32.08
N ASP A 45 -8.04 -1.77 32.88
CA ASP A 45 -6.81 -1.14 32.40
C ASP A 45 -5.81 -2.21 31.95
N LYS A 46 -5.02 -1.91 30.92
CA LYS A 46 -4.05 -2.85 30.36
C LYS A 46 -2.63 -2.66 30.91
N CYS A 47 -2.38 -1.51 31.53
CA CYS A 47 -1.04 -1.03 31.87
C CYS A 47 -0.85 -0.73 33.37
N LEU A 48 -1.93 -0.72 34.13
CA LEU A 48 -1.92 -0.47 35.57
C LEU A 48 -2.40 -1.71 36.35
N MET A 49 -1.89 -1.86 37.56
CA MET A 49 -2.29 -2.87 38.55
C MET A 49 -2.43 -2.25 39.94
N TYR A 50 -3.15 -2.92 40.82
CA TYR A 50 -3.12 -2.61 42.24
C TYR A 50 -1.87 -3.20 42.89
N ASP A 51 -1.19 -2.39 43.69
CA ASP A 51 -0.09 -2.80 44.56
C ASP A 51 -0.61 -3.45 45.85
N GLU A 52 0.28 -4.00 46.69
CA GLU A 52 -0.07 -4.64 47.97
C GLU A 52 -0.87 -3.71 48.92
N ASN A 53 -0.71 -2.39 48.76
CA ASN A 53 -1.43 -1.35 49.50
C ASN A 53 -2.72 -0.86 48.81
N ASN A 54 -3.23 -1.56 47.79
CA ASN A 54 -4.37 -1.15 46.95
C ASN A 54 -4.19 0.19 46.20
N LEU A 55 -2.94 0.63 46.00
CA LEU A 55 -2.62 1.80 45.20
C LEU A 55 -2.36 1.41 43.75
N THR A 56 -2.79 2.24 42.79
CA THR A 56 -2.56 2.00 41.37
C THR A 56 -1.08 2.24 41.02
N THR A 57 -0.41 1.23 40.49
CA THR A 57 0.99 1.28 40.04
C THR A 57 1.14 0.66 38.65
N THR A 58 2.27 0.89 37.98
CA THR A 58 2.56 0.26 36.68
C THR A 58 2.92 -1.21 36.85
N CYS A 59 2.65 -2.04 35.84
CA CYS A 59 2.94 -3.47 35.91
C CYS A 59 4.40 -3.77 36.33
N GLN A 60 4.58 -4.47 37.45
CA GLN A 60 5.91 -4.78 38.00
C GLN A 60 6.48 -6.11 37.48
N ASN A 61 5.63 -7.13 37.32
CA ASN A 61 6.06 -8.50 36.99
C ASN A 61 5.87 -8.87 35.51
N GLY A 62 5.74 -7.86 34.63
CA GLY A 62 5.52 -8.06 33.19
C GLY A 62 4.04 -8.15 32.80
N TYR A 63 3.77 -8.79 31.66
CA TYR A 63 2.45 -8.81 31.01
C TYR A 63 2.03 -10.24 30.67
N GLU A 64 0.73 -10.47 30.72
CA GLU A 64 0.09 -11.67 30.20
C GLU A 64 -0.85 -11.31 29.04
N TYR A 65 -0.89 -12.16 28.03
CA TYR A 65 -1.55 -11.91 26.75
C TYR A 65 -2.68 -12.90 26.49
N ASP A 66 -3.77 -12.42 25.89
CA ASP A 66 -4.86 -13.26 25.42
C ASP A 66 -4.41 -14.14 24.25
N LYS A 67 -4.44 -15.45 24.48
CA LYS A 67 -4.06 -16.49 23.53
C LYS A 67 -5.23 -17.01 22.70
N THR A 68 -6.37 -16.33 22.66
CA THR A 68 -7.55 -16.74 21.87
C THR A 68 -7.27 -16.74 20.37
N TRP A 69 -6.58 -15.72 19.86
CA TRP A 69 -6.26 -15.60 18.43
C TRP A 69 -4.79 -15.84 18.16
N TYR A 70 -3.89 -15.13 18.84
CA TYR A 70 -2.45 -15.25 18.64
C TYR A 70 -1.82 -16.08 19.76
N LEU A 71 -0.98 -17.06 19.43
CA LEU A 71 -0.18 -17.76 20.44
C LEU A 71 1.08 -16.96 20.79
N GLU A 72 1.71 -16.37 19.77
CA GLU A 72 2.84 -15.48 19.92
C GLU A 72 2.92 -14.51 18.74
N THR A 73 3.03 -13.22 19.04
CA THR A 73 3.39 -12.14 18.11
C THR A 73 4.73 -11.51 18.53
N VAL A 74 5.39 -10.77 17.64
CA VAL A 74 6.64 -10.06 17.97
C VAL A 74 6.42 -9.09 19.12
N SER A 75 5.29 -8.36 19.11
CA SER A 75 4.93 -7.40 20.15
C SER A 75 4.66 -8.07 21.50
N SER A 76 4.04 -9.27 21.52
CA SER A 76 3.83 -10.03 22.75
C SER A 76 5.12 -10.68 23.30
N LYS A 77 6.02 -11.12 22.42
CA LYS A 77 7.28 -11.76 22.81
C LYS A 77 8.24 -10.77 23.47
N GLU A 78 8.34 -9.57 22.90
CA GLU A 78 9.30 -8.54 23.34
C GLU A 78 8.66 -7.46 24.24
N ASN A 79 7.40 -7.67 24.67
CA ASN A 79 6.63 -6.77 25.54
C ASN A 79 6.56 -5.32 25.02
N TRP A 80 6.25 -5.12 23.73
CA TRP A 80 6.08 -3.80 23.11
C TRP A 80 4.69 -3.22 23.35
N VAL A 81 4.31 -3.15 24.62
CA VAL A 81 3.03 -2.63 25.09
C VAL A 81 3.25 -1.51 26.11
N CYS A 82 2.19 -0.77 26.44
CA CYS A 82 2.21 0.31 27.44
C CYS A 82 3.36 1.32 27.22
N ALA A 83 4.34 1.40 28.13
CA ALA A 83 5.49 2.29 28.03
C ALA A 83 6.30 2.09 26.73
N ASN A 84 6.32 0.87 26.19
CA ASN A 84 7.04 0.51 24.96
C ASN A 84 6.14 0.45 23.72
N SER A 85 4.87 0.88 23.80
CA SER A 85 3.92 0.82 22.68
C SER A 85 4.38 1.58 21.42
N MET A 86 5.15 2.66 21.59
CA MET A 86 5.71 3.44 20.48
C MET A 86 6.69 2.63 19.61
N LYS A 87 7.27 1.54 20.11
CA LYS A 87 8.15 0.66 19.30
C LYS A 87 7.40 0.04 18.12
N VAL A 88 6.14 -0.33 18.31
CA VAL A 88 5.28 -0.85 17.23
C VAL A 88 4.97 0.25 16.22
N THR A 89 4.62 1.45 16.70
CA THR A 89 4.37 2.63 15.88
C THR A 89 5.56 2.97 14.99
N HIS A 90 6.73 3.12 15.60
CA HIS A 90 7.97 3.44 14.89
C HIS A 90 8.36 2.33 13.90
N ALA A 91 8.10 1.06 14.20
CA ALA A 91 8.33 -0.03 13.25
C ALA A 91 7.54 0.15 11.93
N PHE A 92 6.29 0.61 12.02
CA PHE A 92 5.49 0.95 10.83
C PHE A 92 6.00 2.22 10.12
N GLU A 93 6.40 3.24 10.88
CA GLU A 93 6.93 4.50 10.34
C GLU A 93 8.24 4.28 9.57
N PHE A 94 9.20 3.59 10.18
CA PHE A 94 10.45 3.23 9.52
C PHE A 94 10.20 2.32 8.33
N SER A 95 9.24 1.40 8.38
CA SER A 95 8.84 0.62 7.20
C SER A 95 8.42 1.53 6.04
N LYS A 96 7.64 2.59 6.30
CA LYS A 96 7.28 3.58 5.27
C LYS A 96 8.46 4.40 4.76
N VAL A 97 9.40 4.77 5.63
CA VAL A 97 10.67 5.40 5.20
C VAL A 97 11.44 4.47 4.26
N GLY A 98 11.51 3.18 4.58
CA GLY A 98 12.11 2.15 3.73
C GLY A 98 11.50 2.13 2.33
N GLU A 99 10.16 2.10 2.24
CA GLU A 99 9.42 2.13 0.97
C GLU A 99 9.78 3.33 0.09
N ILE A 100 9.94 4.53 0.68
CA ILE A 100 10.32 5.76 -0.04
C ILE A 100 11.75 5.66 -0.57
N LEU A 101 12.71 5.33 0.30
CA LEU A 101 14.12 5.20 -0.08
C LEU A 101 14.32 4.13 -1.15
N GLY A 102 13.57 3.03 -1.02
CA GLY A 102 13.50 1.93 -1.95
C GLY A 102 13.01 2.31 -3.33
N THR A 103 11.88 3.01 -3.38
CA THR A 103 11.26 3.47 -4.64
C THR A 103 12.22 4.38 -5.42
N LEU A 104 12.91 5.30 -4.75
CA LEU A 104 13.90 6.18 -5.38
C LEU A 104 15.14 5.42 -5.86
N SER A 105 15.72 4.59 -4.98
CA SER A 105 16.98 3.92 -5.24
C SER A 105 16.86 2.80 -6.27
N LEU A 106 15.89 1.90 -6.10
CA LEU A 106 15.66 0.78 -7.02
C LEU A 106 15.00 1.24 -8.32
N GLY A 107 14.26 2.35 -8.30
CA GLY A 107 13.81 3.04 -9.51
C GLY A 107 15.00 3.52 -10.34
N TYR A 108 15.95 4.22 -9.72
CA TYR A 108 17.19 4.64 -10.37
C TYR A 108 17.99 3.45 -10.91
N VAL A 109 18.12 2.37 -10.13
CA VAL A 109 18.80 1.15 -10.60
C VAL A 109 18.08 0.56 -11.82
N GLY A 110 16.76 0.53 -11.80
CA GLY A 110 15.93 0.07 -12.91
C GLY A 110 16.16 0.85 -14.20
N ASP A 111 16.28 2.18 -14.09
CA ASP A 111 16.47 3.06 -15.24
C ASP A 111 17.92 3.05 -15.75
N ARG A 112 18.90 2.96 -14.85
CA ARG A 112 20.33 3.04 -15.22
C ARG A 112 20.97 1.69 -15.57
N TYR A 113 20.67 0.65 -14.82
CA TYR A 113 21.33 -0.67 -14.96
C TYR A 113 20.45 -1.71 -15.64
N GLY A 114 19.13 -1.52 -15.68
CA GLY A 114 18.18 -2.38 -16.37
C GLY A 114 17.06 -2.87 -15.45
N ARG A 115 15.98 -3.36 -16.03
CA ARG A 115 14.81 -3.84 -15.27
C ARG A 115 15.12 -5.16 -14.57
N LYS A 116 15.85 -6.07 -15.24
CA LYS A 116 16.26 -7.36 -14.67
C LYS A 116 17.13 -7.23 -13.42
N PRO A 117 18.25 -6.48 -13.39
CA PRO A 117 19.06 -6.33 -12.19
C PRO A 117 18.30 -5.63 -11.06
N ALA A 118 17.42 -4.66 -11.36
CA ALA A 118 16.60 -4.00 -10.34
C ALA A 118 15.59 -4.96 -9.68
N PHE A 119 14.97 -5.85 -10.46
CA PHE A 119 14.08 -6.87 -9.90
C PHE A 119 14.85 -7.82 -8.97
N TYR A 120 15.99 -8.36 -9.41
CA TYR A 120 16.76 -9.31 -8.60
C TYR A 120 17.41 -8.67 -7.37
N SER A 121 17.85 -7.41 -7.45
CA SER A 121 18.32 -6.69 -6.27
C SER A 121 17.18 -6.49 -5.27
N ALA A 122 15.98 -6.11 -5.74
CA ALA A 122 14.82 -5.97 -4.88
C ALA A 122 14.45 -7.29 -4.20
N VAL A 123 14.36 -8.40 -4.95
CA VAL A 123 14.06 -9.73 -4.37
C VAL A 123 15.13 -10.18 -3.38
N ALA A 124 16.42 -9.90 -3.66
CA ALA A 124 17.52 -10.23 -2.73
C ALA A 124 17.39 -9.46 -1.42
N THR A 125 17.17 -8.15 -1.48
CA THR A 125 17.00 -7.31 -0.29
C THR A 125 15.77 -7.71 0.51
N LEU A 126 14.66 -8.08 -0.16
CA LEU A 126 13.44 -8.58 0.48
C LEU A 126 13.70 -9.89 1.24
N PHE A 127 14.42 -10.83 0.63
CA PHE A 127 14.77 -12.11 1.24
C PHE A 127 15.69 -11.91 2.45
N ILE A 128 16.75 -11.10 2.30
CA ILE A 128 17.69 -10.79 3.39
C ILE A 128 16.96 -10.12 4.55
N GLY A 129 16.12 -9.12 4.27
CA GLY A 129 15.32 -8.44 5.30
C GLY A 129 14.43 -9.42 6.06
N GLY A 130 13.72 -10.30 5.33
CA GLY A 130 12.86 -11.32 5.92
C GLY A 130 13.59 -12.33 6.82
N MET A 131 14.78 -12.78 6.41
CA MET A 131 15.61 -13.68 7.22
C MET A 131 16.20 -12.98 8.45
N LEU A 132 16.60 -11.72 8.30
CA LEU A 132 17.06 -10.91 9.43
C LEU A 132 15.97 -10.75 10.48
N THR A 133 14.70 -10.51 10.06
CA THR A 133 13.57 -10.35 10.99
C THR A 133 13.40 -11.56 11.93
N LEU A 134 13.67 -12.78 11.46
CA LEU A 134 13.57 -13.99 12.29
C LEU A 134 14.60 -14.00 13.44
N ILE A 135 15.77 -13.42 13.22
CA ILE A 135 16.92 -13.50 14.13
C ILE A 135 17.03 -12.24 15.01
N THR A 136 16.58 -11.08 14.52
CA THR A 136 16.88 -9.78 15.14
C THR A 136 15.81 -9.26 16.09
N THR A 137 14.72 -9.99 16.34
CA THR A 137 13.60 -9.54 17.20
C THR A 137 14.04 -9.03 18.57
N SER A 138 15.00 -9.68 19.22
CA SER A 138 15.48 -9.29 20.56
C SER A 138 16.33 -8.02 20.60
N ARG A 139 16.77 -7.50 19.44
CA ARG A 139 17.51 -6.22 19.34
C ARG A 139 16.74 -5.26 18.45
N TYR A 140 15.99 -4.36 19.10
CA TYR A 140 15.10 -3.41 18.42
C TYR A 140 15.71 -2.66 17.21
N PRO A 141 16.92 -2.07 17.28
CA PRO A 141 17.50 -1.38 16.10
C PRO A 141 17.75 -2.32 14.91
N LEU A 142 18.17 -3.56 15.15
CA LEU A 142 18.40 -4.55 14.09
C LEU A 142 17.07 -5.07 13.53
N PHE A 143 16.04 -5.18 14.37
CA PHE A 143 14.69 -5.48 13.92
C PHE A 143 14.15 -4.38 13.00
N ILE A 144 14.29 -3.12 13.37
CA ILE A 144 13.90 -1.97 12.52
C ILE A 144 14.66 -1.97 11.20
N LEU A 145 15.97 -2.25 11.22
CA LEU A 145 16.76 -2.38 10.00
C LEU A 145 16.23 -3.51 9.09
N SER A 146 15.82 -4.65 9.65
CA SER A 146 15.25 -5.74 8.88
C SER A 146 13.93 -5.34 8.18
N LEU A 147 13.05 -4.62 8.89
CA LEU A 147 11.79 -4.13 8.33
C LEU A 147 12.01 -3.05 7.27
N LEU A 148 13.00 -2.17 7.48
CA LEU A 148 13.43 -1.19 6.48
C LEU A 148 13.85 -1.87 5.18
N LEU A 149 14.63 -2.96 5.24
CA LEU A 149 15.08 -3.71 4.06
C LEU A 149 13.93 -4.40 3.32
N ILE A 150 12.96 -4.97 4.06
CA ILE A 150 11.74 -5.56 3.50
C ILE A 150 10.95 -4.49 2.75
N SER A 151 10.69 -3.36 3.41
CA SER A 151 9.89 -2.29 2.83
C SER A 151 10.61 -1.54 1.71
N PHE A 152 11.95 -1.46 1.76
CA PHE A 152 12.79 -0.89 0.70
C PHE A 152 12.58 -1.59 -0.65
N SER A 153 12.34 -2.89 -0.65
CA SER A 153 12.18 -3.66 -1.87
C SER A 153 10.72 -3.86 -2.30
N SER A 154 9.76 -3.56 -1.43
CA SER A 154 8.36 -3.94 -1.61
C SER A 154 7.72 -3.38 -2.87
N ASN A 155 7.77 -2.06 -3.04
CA ASN A 155 7.18 -1.37 -4.19
C ASN A 155 7.98 -1.66 -5.46
N ALA A 156 9.31 -1.81 -5.36
CA ALA A 156 10.16 -2.10 -6.50
C ALA A 156 9.87 -3.49 -7.12
N VAL A 157 9.72 -4.54 -6.30
CA VAL A 157 9.33 -5.88 -6.79
C VAL A 157 7.99 -5.81 -7.51
N TYR A 158 7.03 -5.06 -6.97
CA TYR A 158 5.73 -4.86 -7.59
C TYR A 158 5.83 -4.10 -8.93
N GLN A 159 6.43 -2.92 -8.95
CA GLN A 159 6.47 -2.05 -10.14
C GLN A 159 7.36 -2.60 -11.26
N VAL A 160 8.57 -3.08 -10.94
CA VAL A 160 9.52 -3.54 -11.96
C VAL A 160 8.97 -4.76 -12.72
N SER A 161 8.27 -5.66 -12.03
CA SER A 161 7.61 -6.82 -12.66
C SER A 161 6.57 -6.39 -13.69
N LEU A 162 5.78 -5.37 -13.36
CA LEU A 162 4.76 -4.84 -14.27
C LEU A 162 5.39 -4.18 -15.49
N ILE A 163 6.43 -3.36 -15.29
CA ILE A 163 7.14 -2.64 -16.36
C ILE A 163 7.75 -3.63 -17.35
N ILE A 164 8.43 -4.68 -16.86
CA ILE A 164 8.98 -5.74 -17.72
C ILE A 164 7.85 -6.39 -18.53
N GLY A 165 6.76 -6.78 -17.87
CA GLY A 165 5.60 -7.38 -18.54
C GLY A 165 5.03 -6.50 -19.64
N PHE A 166 4.98 -5.18 -19.43
CA PHE A 166 4.49 -4.22 -20.42
C PHE A 166 5.42 -4.00 -21.60
N GLU A 167 6.73 -4.01 -21.36
CA GLU A 167 7.75 -3.74 -22.37
C GLU A 167 7.98 -4.95 -23.29
N ILE A 168 7.75 -6.18 -22.82
CA ILE A 168 7.85 -7.41 -23.62
C ILE A 168 6.54 -7.83 -24.31
N SER A 169 5.41 -7.22 -23.92
CA SER A 169 4.08 -7.60 -24.41
C SER A 169 3.48 -6.61 -25.40
N LYS A 170 2.53 -7.09 -26.20
CA LYS A 170 1.69 -6.25 -27.07
C LYS A 170 0.79 -5.34 -26.23
N ASP A 171 0.46 -4.17 -26.77
CA ASP A 171 -0.34 -3.14 -26.10
C ASP A 171 -1.71 -3.69 -25.65
N GLU A 172 -2.36 -4.51 -26.47
CA GLU A 172 -3.65 -5.17 -26.21
C GLU A 172 -3.64 -6.06 -24.94
N LYS A 173 -2.49 -6.64 -24.59
CA LYS A 173 -2.36 -7.56 -23.45
C LYS A 173 -1.99 -6.86 -22.14
N ARG A 174 -1.61 -5.58 -22.18
CA ARG A 174 -1.16 -4.84 -20.98
C ARG A 174 -2.23 -4.76 -19.89
N SER A 175 -3.49 -4.50 -20.27
CA SER A 175 -4.60 -4.47 -19.31
C SER A 175 -4.77 -5.80 -18.56
N MET A 176 -4.64 -6.93 -19.27
CA MET A 176 -4.69 -8.26 -18.68
C MET A 176 -3.53 -8.51 -17.71
N ILE A 177 -2.32 -8.07 -18.06
CA ILE A 177 -1.12 -8.21 -17.19
C ILE A 177 -1.30 -7.41 -15.89
N SER A 178 -1.79 -6.17 -15.96
CA SER A 178 -2.11 -5.38 -14.76
C SER A 178 -3.17 -6.05 -13.91
N CYS A 179 -4.23 -6.59 -14.52
CA CYS A 179 -5.29 -7.29 -13.80
C CYS A 179 -4.74 -8.52 -13.06
N LEU A 180 -3.93 -9.34 -13.73
CA LEU A 180 -3.27 -10.51 -13.11
C LEU A 180 -2.38 -10.12 -11.93
N GLN A 181 -1.67 -9.00 -12.03
CA GLN A 181 -0.87 -8.49 -10.93
C GLN A 181 -1.73 -8.10 -9.72
N CYS A 182 -2.83 -7.36 -9.92
CA CYS A 182 -3.75 -7.00 -8.84
C CYS A 182 -4.35 -8.26 -8.18
N VAL A 183 -4.77 -9.25 -8.97
CA VAL A 183 -5.28 -10.53 -8.48
C VAL A 183 -4.23 -11.27 -7.65
N ALA A 184 -3.00 -11.38 -8.14
CA ALA A 184 -1.91 -12.02 -7.41
C ALA A 184 -1.58 -11.30 -6.09
N TYR A 185 -1.65 -9.96 -6.10
CA TYR A 185 -1.43 -9.13 -4.92
C TYR A 185 -2.48 -9.38 -3.84
N THR A 186 -3.78 -9.30 -4.18
CA THR A 186 -4.87 -9.56 -3.23
C THR A 186 -4.89 -11.02 -2.76
N THR A 187 -4.65 -11.97 -3.66
CA THR A 187 -4.53 -13.40 -3.31
C THR A 187 -3.42 -13.60 -2.27
N GLY A 188 -2.31 -12.88 -2.44
CA GLY A 188 -1.20 -12.85 -1.49
C GLY A 188 -1.60 -12.40 -0.08
N PHE A 189 -2.47 -11.39 0.03
CA PHE A 189 -3.00 -10.94 1.32
C PHE A 189 -3.98 -11.93 1.93
N CYS A 190 -4.93 -12.42 1.14
CA CYS A 190 -5.90 -13.40 1.61
C CYS A 190 -5.21 -14.65 2.16
N LEU A 191 -4.19 -15.16 1.45
CA LEU A 191 -3.46 -16.34 1.89
C LEU A 191 -2.59 -16.08 3.13
N LEU A 192 -2.11 -14.85 3.33
CA LEU A 192 -1.44 -14.46 4.59
C LEU A 192 -2.37 -14.60 5.81
N ALA A 193 -3.66 -14.27 5.67
CA ALA A 193 -4.65 -14.45 6.73
C ALA A 193 -4.83 -15.92 7.11
N PHE A 194 -4.94 -16.81 6.10
CA PHE A 194 -5.09 -18.25 6.30
C PHE A 194 -3.84 -18.89 6.91
N VAL A 195 -2.65 -18.51 6.45
CA VAL A 195 -1.40 -19.02 7.02
C VAL A 195 -1.30 -18.64 8.49
N TYR A 196 -1.65 -17.39 8.83
CA TYR A 196 -1.54 -16.97 10.22
C TYR A 196 -2.63 -17.56 11.12
N SER A 197 -3.85 -17.79 10.61
CA SER A 197 -4.89 -18.47 11.37
C SER A 197 -4.56 -19.94 11.66
N TYR A 198 -3.85 -20.60 10.74
CA TYR A 198 -3.41 -21.98 10.92
C TYR A 198 -2.27 -22.11 11.93
N PHE A 199 -1.19 -21.33 11.76
CA PHE A 199 -0.01 -21.45 12.62
C PHE A 199 -0.13 -20.69 13.94
N ARG A 200 -0.76 -19.51 13.95
CA ARG A 200 -0.94 -18.64 15.13
C ARG A 200 0.35 -18.12 15.79
N TYR A 201 1.51 -18.48 15.24
CA TYR A 201 2.85 -17.99 15.56
C TYR A 201 3.37 -17.08 14.44
N TRP A 202 4.17 -16.08 14.78
CA TRP A 202 4.72 -15.13 13.81
C TRP A 202 5.87 -15.71 12.97
N MET A 203 6.68 -16.64 13.51
CA MET A 203 7.85 -17.21 12.81
C MET A 203 7.46 -17.97 11.51
N PRO A 204 6.48 -18.91 11.53
CA PRO A 204 6.05 -19.61 10.31
C PRO A 204 5.49 -18.64 9.26
N LEU A 205 4.84 -17.55 9.67
CA LEU A 205 4.30 -16.54 8.75
C LEU A 205 5.42 -15.86 7.96
N VAL A 206 6.48 -15.43 8.65
CA VAL A 206 7.65 -14.80 8.01
C VAL A 206 8.30 -15.80 7.06
N LEU A 207 8.59 -17.02 7.52
CA LEU A 207 9.19 -18.09 6.69
C LEU A 207 8.37 -18.41 5.44
N PHE A 208 7.06 -18.61 5.59
CA PHE A 208 6.16 -18.92 4.48
C PHE A 208 6.15 -17.80 3.44
N SER A 209 6.25 -16.54 3.89
CA SER A 209 6.28 -15.40 3.00
C SER A 209 7.64 -15.17 2.33
N THR A 210 8.75 -15.57 2.94
CA THR A 210 10.11 -15.26 2.47
C THR A 210 10.73 -16.41 1.69
N ALA A 211 10.48 -17.66 2.07
CA ALA A 211 11.05 -18.84 1.43
C ALA A 211 10.74 -18.95 -0.08
N PRO A 212 9.51 -18.65 -0.57
CA PRO A 212 9.20 -18.70 -2.00
C PRO A 212 10.04 -17.74 -2.85
N LEU A 213 10.65 -16.71 -2.25
CA LEU A 213 11.49 -15.75 -2.98
C LEU A 213 12.75 -16.42 -3.57
N LEU A 214 13.23 -17.52 -2.97
CA LEU A 214 14.36 -18.29 -3.49
C LEU A 214 14.07 -18.89 -4.86
N LEU A 215 12.81 -19.21 -5.15
CA LEU A 215 12.41 -19.76 -6.46
C LEU A 215 12.73 -18.79 -7.60
N PHE A 216 12.63 -17.47 -7.37
CA PHE A 216 13.00 -16.48 -8.39
C PHE A 216 14.47 -16.55 -8.79
N PHE A 217 15.36 -16.89 -7.85
CA PHE A 217 16.79 -17.08 -8.13
C PHE A 217 17.06 -18.39 -8.88
N VAL A 218 16.37 -19.47 -8.50
CA VAL A 218 16.46 -20.77 -9.20
C VAL A 218 16.06 -20.62 -10.67
N PHE A 219 14.98 -19.87 -10.94
CA PHE A 219 14.47 -19.66 -12.30
C PHE A 219 15.03 -18.41 -13.00
N ARG A 220 16.20 -17.90 -12.57
CA ARG A 220 16.79 -16.66 -13.13
C ARG A 220 17.08 -16.71 -14.64
N GLY A 221 17.34 -17.90 -15.18
CA GLY A 221 17.59 -18.11 -16.60
C GLY A 221 16.40 -17.78 -17.51
N TYR A 222 15.17 -17.89 -17.01
CA TYR A 222 13.94 -17.68 -17.79
C TYR A 222 13.55 -16.20 -17.92
N MET A 223 14.08 -15.34 -17.06
CA MET A 223 13.70 -13.93 -17.01
C MET A 223 14.40 -13.14 -18.12
N ILE A 224 13.61 -12.42 -18.92
CA ILE A 224 14.06 -11.66 -20.10
C ILE A 224 14.26 -10.21 -19.70
N GLU A 225 15.32 -9.56 -20.19
CA GLU A 225 15.51 -8.12 -20.00
C GLU A 225 14.69 -7.33 -21.04
N SER A 226 14.27 -6.11 -20.70
CA SER A 226 13.49 -5.28 -21.59
C SER A 226 14.23 -4.92 -22.89
N PRO A 227 13.73 -5.36 -24.07
CA PRO A 227 14.34 -4.99 -25.34
C PRO A 227 14.26 -3.49 -25.62
N ARG A 228 13.19 -2.83 -25.15
CA ARG A 228 12.98 -1.38 -25.31
C ARG A 228 14.00 -0.58 -24.52
N TRP A 229 14.22 -0.96 -23.26
CA TRP A 229 15.26 -0.33 -22.44
C TRP A 229 16.64 -0.54 -23.05
N LEU A 230 16.94 -1.75 -23.54
CA LEU A 230 18.22 -2.04 -24.21
C LEU A 230 18.44 -1.15 -25.44
N LEU A 231 17.40 -0.89 -26.26
CA LEU A 231 17.49 0.02 -27.39
C LEU A 231 17.74 1.47 -26.94
N ASN A 232 17.02 1.94 -25.94
CA ASN A 232 17.19 3.30 -25.39
C ASN A 232 18.60 3.52 -24.81
N GLN A 233 19.26 2.45 -24.36
CA GLN A 233 20.64 2.48 -23.86
C GLN A 233 21.70 2.24 -24.96
N GLY A 234 21.30 2.18 -26.23
CA GLY A 234 22.20 1.92 -27.36
C GLY A 234 22.71 0.47 -27.44
N LYS A 235 22.18 -0.47 -26.65
CA LYS A 235 22.61 -1.87 -26.60
C LYS A 235 21.86 -2.72 -27.65
N VAL A 236 22.01 -2.35 -28.93
CA VAL A 236 21.26 -2.93 -30.07
C VAL A 236 21.41 -4.44 -30.16
N LYS A 237 22.64 -4.97 -30.11
CA LYS A 237 22.90 -6.41 -30.23
C LYS A 237 22.17 -7.23 -29.16
N ARG A 238 22.27 -6.80 -27.89
CA ARG A 238 21.57 -7.46 -26.77
C ARG A 238 20.05 -7.35 -26.90
N SER A 239 19.53 -6.24 -27.40
CA SER A 239 18.08 -6.09 -27.65
C SER A 239 17.57 -7.11 -28.65
N LEU A 240 18.31 -7.33 -29.76
CA LEU A 240 17.97 -8.34 -30.76
C LEU A 240 18.03 -9.76 -30.18
N GLU A 241 19.02 -10.08 -29.34
CA GLU A 241 19.11 -11.37 -28.64
C GLU A 241 17.88 -11.63 -27.75
N GLU A 242 17.44 -10.65 -26.96
CA GLU A 242 16.24 -10.78 -26.12
C GLU A 242 14.95 -10.88 -26.97
N LEU A 243 14.83 -10.11 -28.06
CA LEU A 243 13.71 -10.25 -29.00
C LEU A 243 13.66 -11.63 -29.66
N GLN A 244 14.81 -12.23 -29.97
CA GLN A 244 14.88 -13.58 -30.53
C GLN A 244 14.38 -14.62 -29.53
N LYS A 245 14.69 -14.47 -28.24
CA LYS A 245 14.15 -15.34 -27.18
C LYS A 245 12.63 -15.22 -27.12
N ILE A 246 12.09 -13.99 -27.15
CA ILE A 246 10.64 -13.75 -27.17
C ILE A 246 10.00 -14.38 -28.41
N ALA A 247 10.59 -14.20 -29.58
CA ALA A 247 10.09 -14.77 -30.84
C ALA A 247 10.09 -16.30 -30.82
N LYS A 248 11.15 -16.92 -30.28
CA LYS A 248 11.25 -18.38 -30.10
C LYS A 248 10.15 -18.91 -29.18
N THR A 249 9.89 -18.25 -28.06
CA THR A 249 8.81 -18.61 -27.12
C THR A 249 7.43 -18.46 -27.76
N ASN A 250 7.23 -17.40 -28.54
CA ASN A 250 5.98 -17.12 -29.25
C ASN A 250 5.80 -17.93 -30.54
N LYS A 251 6.81 -18.74 -30.94
CA LYS A 251 6.86 -19.49 -32.20
C LYS A 251 6.65 -18.59 -33.44
N THR A 252 7.20 -17.39 -33.41
CA THR A 252 7.16 -16.42 -34.50
C THR A 252 8.57 -16.02 -34.94
N ARG A 253 8.69 -15.35 -36.10
CA ARG A 253 9.94 -14.74 -36.56
C ARG A 253 9.88 -13.23 -36.43
N ILE A 254 11.02 -12.61 -36.17
CA ILE A 254 11.16 -11.15 -36.16
C ILE A 254 11.22 -10.71 -37.63
N PRO A 255 10.39 -9.75 -38.08
CA PRO A 255 10.47 -9.24 -39.45
C PRO A 255 11.83 -8.60 -39.72
N ASP A 256 12.46 -8.92 -40.86
CA ASP A 256 13.79 -8.40 -41.23
C ASP A 256 13.80 -6.87 -41.33
N VAL A 257 12.68 -6.28 -41.75
CA VAL A 257 12.47 -4.82 -41.77
C VAL A 257 12.60 -4.21 -40.37
N LEU A 258 12.12 -4.89 -39.33
CA LEU A 258 12.23 -4.42 -37.95
C LEU A 258 13.67 -4.54 -37.45
N VAL A 259 14.38 -5.61 -37.82
CA VAL A 259 15.81 -5.80 -37.50
C VAL A 259 16.63 -4.68 -38.13
N ALA A 260 16.43 -4.39 -39.42
CA ALA A 260 17.10 -3.30 -40.12
C ALA A 260 16.76 -1.94 -39.51
N LYS A 261 15.49 -1.71 -39.14
CA LYS A 261 15.07 -0.47 -38.46
C LYS A 261 15.75 -0.30 -37.10
N ILE A 262 15.87 -1.37 -36.33
CA ILE A 262 16.53 -1.37 -35.02
C ILE A 262 18.04 -1.10 -35.15
N GLN A 263 18.70 -1.68 -36.14
CA GLN A 263 20.11 -1.42 -36.43
C GLN A 263 20.36 0.04 -36.84
N ASN A 264 19.40 0.68 -37.52
CA ASN A 264 19.52 2.09 -37.92
C ASN A 264 19.27 3.10 -36.77
N ILE A 265 18.71 2.68 -35.62
CA ILE A 265 18.47 3.56 -34.44
C ILE A 265 19.77 3.98 -33.75
N GLU A 266 20.89 3.29 -34.03
CA GLU A 266 22.24 3.58 -33.51
C GLU A 266 22.74 5.01 -33.82
N LYS A 267 22.00 5.80 -34.62
CA LYS A 267 22.32 7.17 -35.04
C LYS A 267 21.44 8.30 -34.47
N ARG A 268 20.45 8.03 -33.61
CA ARG A 268 19.66 9.12 -33.00
C ARG A 268 20.21 9.53 -31.64
N GLU A 269 20.62 10.80 -31.59
CA GLU A 269 21.08 11.55 -30.42
C GLU A 269 20.16 11.38 -29.21
N GLU A 270 20.79 11.54 -28.03
CA GLU A 270 20.18 11.60 -26.71
C GLU A 270 18.84 12.32 -26.77
N SER A 271 17.74 11.57 -26.58
CA SER A 271 16.45 12.18 -26.33
C SER A 271 16.61 13.05 -25.10
N ASP A 272 16.53 14.36 -25.30
CA ASP A 272 16.63 15.42 -24.30
C ASP A 272 15.96 14.94 -23.01
N MET A 273 16.77 14.49 -22.05
CA MET A 273 16.26 14.03 -20.77
C MET A 273 15.71 15.28 -20.12
N SER A 274 14.39 15.47 -20.23
CA SER A 274 13.68 16.58 -19.60
C SER A 274 14.20 16.71 -18.15
N ARG A 275 14.28 17.89 -17.57
CA ARG A 275 14.68 18.02 -16.16
C ARG A 275 13.45 17.90 -15.26
N PHE A 276 13.62 17.49 -14.00
CA PHE A 276 12.50 17.45 -13.03
C PHE A 276 11.82 18.82 -12.88
N THR A 277 12.56 19.90 -13.13
CA THR A 277 12.07 21.28 -13.12
C THR A 277 11.09 21.60 -14.25
N ASP A 278 11.01 20.76 -15.30
CA ASP A 278 10.12 20.98 -16.43
C ASP A 278 8.62 20.83 -16.07
N LEU A 279 8.31 20.15 -14.95
CA LEU A 279 6.95 20.05 -14.41
C LEU A 279 6.41 21.40 -13.90
N PHE A 280 7.29 22.31 -13.48
CA PHE A 280 6.92 23.59 -12.88
C PHE A 280 7.14 24.78 -13.83
N LYS A 281 7.62 24.55 -15.05
CA LYS A 281 7.84 25.61 -16.05
C LYS A 281 6.54 26.20 -16.59
N ASN A 282 5.48 25.40 -16.68
CA ASN A 282 4.18 25.84 -17.18
C ASN A 282 3.16 25.85 -16.05
N ILE A 283 2.41 26.94 -15.90
CA ILE A 283 1.43 27.14 -14.83
C ILE A 283 0.32 26.08 -14.82
N THR A 284 -0.11 25.60 -15.99
CA THR A 284 -1.17 24.59 -16.13
C THR A 284 -0.67 23.23 -15.66
N ILE A 285 0.54 22.83 -16.06
CA ILE A 285 1.18 21.59 -15.61
C ILE A 285 1.51 21.68 -14.13
N ALA A 286 2.02 22.82 -13.65
CA ALA A 286 2.32 23.05 -12.24
C ALA A 286 1.05 22.91 -11.38
N ARG A 287 -0.08 23.49 -11.82
CA ARG A 287 -1.38 23.37 -11.12
C ARG A 287 -1.86 21.92 -11.07
N ILE A 288 -1.83 21.20 -12.19
CA ILE A 288 -2.19 19.78 -12.24
C ILE A 288 -1.27 18.94 -11.35
N THR A 289 0.02 19.23 -11.38
CA THR A 289 1.03 18.56 -10.55
C THR A 289 0.72 18.79 -9.08
N LEU A 290 0.44 20.04 -8.67
CA LEU A 290 0.05 20.38 -7.30
C LEU A 290 -1.22 19.66 -6.84
N LEU A 291 -2.26 19.63 -7.67
CA LEU A 291 -3.50 18.91 -7.35
C LEU A 291 -3.25 17.41 -7.21
N THR A 292 -2.39 16.85 -8.06
CA THR A 292 -1.98 15.44 -7.99
C THR A 292 -1.20 15.16 -6.70
N ILE A 293 -0.25 16.04 -6.33
CA ILE A 293 0.54 15.99 -5.09
C ILE A 293 -0.35 15.99 -3.85
N ILE A 294 -1.49 16.69 -3.87
CA ILE A 294 -2.41 16.71 -2.73
C ILE A 294 -3.31 15.46 -2.72
N SER A 295 -3.75 15.01 -3.89
CA SER A 295 -4.71 13.89 -4.01
C SER A 295 -4.14 12.51 -3.60
N TRP A 296 -2.90 12.21 -3.97
CA TRP A 296 -2.24 10.94 -3.66
C TRP A 296 -2.07 10.69 -2.15
N PRO A 297 -1.59 11.66 -1.35
CA PRO A 297 -1.57 11.56 0.11
C PRO A 297 -2.93 11.36 0.75
N CYS A 298 -3.98 12.02 0.25
CA CYS A 298 -5.33 11.83 0.78
C CYS A 298 -5.77 10.36 0.68
N TRP A 299 -5.51 9.73 -0.48
CA TRP A 299 -5.79 8.32 -0.66
C TRP A 299 -4.89 7.42 0.22
N ASN A 300 -3.57 7.63 0.18
CA ASN A 300 -2.61 6.73 0.82
C ASN A 300 -2.78 6.74 2.35
N LEU A 301 -2.97 7.91 2.96
CA LEU A 301 -3.20 8.01 4.40
C LEU A 301 -4.45 7.23 4.83
N ILE A 302 -5.60 7.42 4.16
CA ILE A 302 -6.83 6.70 4.48
C ILE A 302 -6.63 5.19 4.29
N TYR A 303 -5.99 4.78 3.19
CA TYR A 303 -5.69 3.39 2.92
C TYR A 303 -4.88 2.74 4.04
N VAL A 304 -3.79 3.40 4.49
CA VAL A 304 -2.93 2.90 5.56
C VAL A 304 -3.65 2.88 6.90
N ILE A 305 -4.48 3.90 7.21
CA ILE A 305 -5.30 3.92 8.43
C ILE A 305 -6.25 2.72 8.47
N LEU A 306 -7.00 2.48 7.39
CA LEU A 306 -7.95 1.37 7.32
C LEU A 306 -7.22 0.02 7.40
N TYR A 307 -6.10 -0.10 6.67
CA TYR A 307 -5.30 -1.32 6.62
C TYR A 307 -4.63 -1.69 7.96
N LEU A 308 -4.12 -0.72 8.71
CA LEU A 308 -3.51 -0.97 10.02
C LEU A 308 -4.58 -1.16 11.12
N ASN A 309 -5.74 -0.51 11.01
CA ASN A 309 -6.82 -0.68 11.99
C ASN A 309 -7.55 -2.02 11.89
N VAL A 310 -7.31 -2.83 10.86
CA VAL A 310 -7.90 -4.17 10.74
C VAL A 310 -7.65 -5.03 11.97
N THR A 311 -6.45 -4.95 12.55
CA THR A 311 -6.09 -5.72 13.75
C THR A 311 -6.73 -5.18 15.02
N ASN A 312 -7.23 -3.94 14.99
CA ASN A 312 -7.90 -3.27 16.11
C ASN A 312 -9.43 -3.45 16.07
N LEU A 313 -9.99 -3.97 14.97
CA LEU A 313 -11.40 -4.31 14.89
C LEU A 313 -11.72 -5.50 15.80
N LYS A 314 -12.83 -5.41 16.53
CA LYS A 314 -13.32 -6.50 17.37
C LYS A 314 -13.70 -7.73 16.52
N GLY A 315 -13.61 -8.92 17.12
CA GLY A 315 -13.90 -10.19 16.47
C GLY A 315 -12.64 -10.95 16.04
N ASN A 316 -12.78 -11.87 15.08
CA ASN A 316 -11.67 -12.67 14.57
C ASN A 316 -10.77 -11.82 13.65
N PRO A 317 -9.51 -11.54 14.05
CA PRO A 317 -8.63 -10.68 13.28
C PRO A 317 -8.25 -11.27 11.92
N TYR A 318 -8.18 -12.60 11.80
CA TYR A 318 -7.87 -13.27 10.54
C TYR A 318 -9.00 -13.10 9.52
N SER A 319 -10.24 -13.28 9.96
CA SER A 319 -11.42 -13.08 9.11
C SER A 319 -11.56 -11.61 8.71
N ASN A 320 -11.35 -10.69 9.66
CA ASN A 320 -11.37 -9.25 9.37
C ASN A 320 -10.32 -8.88 8.31
N PHE A 321 -9.10 -9.41 8.42
CA PHE A 321 -8.03 -9.19 7.44
C PHE A 321 -8.34 -9.81 6.08
N PHE A 322 -8.88 -11.03 6.05
CA PHE A 322 -9.28 -11.70 4.82
C PHE A 322 -10.35 -10.90 4.07
N TRP A 323 -11.45 -10.51 4.73
CA TRP A 323 -12.54 -9.80 4.08
C TRP A 323 -12.14 -8.40 3.62
N GLN A 324 -11.33 -7.68 4.41
CA GLN A 324 -10.80 -6.39 3.98
C GLN A 324 -9.84 -6.50 2.80
N SER A 325 -9.01 -7.54 2.77
CA SER A 325 -8.13 -7.78 1.62
C SER A 325 -8.95 -8.13 0.38
N LEU A 326 -9.94 -9.01 0.53
CA LEU A 326 -10.81 -9.44 -0.56
C LEU A 326 -11.60 -8.28 -1.18
N ALA A 327 -12.00 -7.29 -0.37
CA ALA A 327 -12.74 -6.11 -0.81
C ALA A 327 -11.98 -5.24 -1.83
N GLU A 328 -10.65 -5.37 -1.93
CA GLU A 328 -9.84 -4.63 -2.91
C GLU A 328 -10.16 -5.03 -4.36
N LEU A 329 -10.37 -6.34 -4.63
CA LEU A 329 -10.65 -6.86 -5.97
C LEU A 329 -11.95 -6.33 -6.59
N PRO A 330 -13.12 -6.48 -5.95
CA PRO A 330 -14.35 -5.91 -6.49
C PRO A 330 -14.24 -4.38 -6.57
N GLY A 331 -13.52 -3.73 -5.66
CA GLY A 331 -13.25 -2.30 -5.72
C GLY A 331 -12.55 -1.88 -7.02
N TYR A 332 -11.53 -2.63 -7.48
CA TYR A 332 -10.87 -2.33 -8.76
C TYR A 332 -11.78 -2.58 -9.98
N ILE A 333 -12.59 -3.64 -9.95
CA ILE A 333 -13.51 -3.97 -11.04
C ILE A 333 -14.63 -2.92 -11.15
N ILE A 334 -15.22 -2.56 -10.02
CA ILE A 334 -16.24 -1.50 -9.94
C ILE A 334 -15.61 -0.17 -10.35
N GLY A 335 -14.39 0.13 -9.89
CA GLY A 335 -13.67 1.34 -10.25
C GLY A 335 -13.43 1.47 -11.75
N LYS A 336 -13.07 0.37 -12.42
CA LYS A 336 -12.99 0.30 -13.89
C LYS A 336 -14.34 0.64 -14.53
N TYR A 337 -15.40 -0.09 -14.20
CA TYR A 337 -16.71 0.10 -14.81
C TYR A 337 -17.25 1.51 -14.57
N LEU A 338 -17.13 2.02 -13.35
CA LEU A 338 -17.54 3.36 -12.96
C LEU A 338 -16.75 4.43 -13.73
N SER A 339 -15.43 4.25 -13.87
CA SER A 339 -14.57 5.19 -14.60
C SER A 339 -14.90 5.29 -16.09
N ASP A 340 -15.34 4.18 -16.69
CA ASP A 340 -15.75 4.12 -18.10
C ASP A 340 -17.18 4.66 -18.31
N TYR A 341 -18.08 4.47 -17.34
CA TYR A 341 -19.48 4.91 -17.44
C TYR A 341 -19.73 6.35 -16.94
N LEU A 342 -19.31 6.68 -15.72
CA LEU A 342 -19.51 8.01 -15.11
C LEU A 342 -18.40 9.01 -15.45
N GLY A 343 -17.28 8.54 -16.02
CA GLY A 343 -16.06 9.32 -16.17
C GLY A 343 -15.13 9.22 -14.97
N ARG A 344 -13.85 9.59 -15.17
CA ARG A 344 -12.80 9.44 -14.15
C ARG A 344 -12.99 10.48 -13.04
N LYS A 345 -13.41 11.70 -13.37
CA LYS A 345 -13.58 12.78 -12.39
C LYS A 345 -14.68 12.47 -11.39
N LEU A 346 -15.89 12.14 -11.88
CA LEU A 346 -17.05 11.87 -11.02
C LEU A 346 -16.84 10.60 -10.19
N SER A 347 -16.30 9.54 -10.79
CA SER A 347 -15.99 8.29 -10.07
C SER A 347 -15.09 8.52 -8.86
N ARG A 348 -14.03 9.33 -9.03
CA ARG A 348 -13.13 9.69 -7.92
C ARG A 348 -13.84 10.51 -6.84
N ILE A 349 -14.62 11.53 -7.25
CA ILE A 349 -15.34 12.41 -6.32
C ILE A 349 -16.32 11.59 -5.46
N PHE A 350 -17.15 10.77 -6.09
CA PHE A 350 -18.12 9.94 -5.36
C PHE A 350 -17.42 8.95 -4.42
N ALA A 351 -16.36 8.28 -4.87
CA ALA A 351 -15.66 7.31 -4.04
C ALA A 351 -14.93 7.96 -2.84
N PHE A 352 -14.32 9.13 -3.00
CA PHE A 352 -13.77 9.87 -1.85
C PHE A 352 -14.86 10.37 -0.91
N PHE A 353 -15.98 10.85 -1.45
CA PHE A 353 -17.10 11.35 -0.66
C PHE A 353 -17.73 10.24 0.20
N ILE A 354 -17.99 9.06 -0.40
CA ILE A 354 -18.44 7.86 0.31
C ILE A 354 -17.43 7.48 1.40
N SER A 355 -16.13 7.52 1.09
CA SER A 355 -15.10 7.23 2.08
C SER A 355 -15.09 8.23 3.24
N SER A 356 -15.28 9.52 2.96
CA SER A 356 -15.30 10.58 3.96
C SER A 356 -16.51 10.42 4.89
N ILE A 357 -17.70 10.24 4.32
CA ILE A 357 -18.94 10.05 5.09
C ILE A 357 -18.85 8.76 5.92
N GLY A 358 -18.39 7.66 5.33
CA GLY A 358 -18.27 6.41 6.06
C GLY A 358 -17.26 6.50 7.22
N CYS A 359 -16.14 7.21 7.05
CA CYS A 359 -15.22 7.48 8.16
C CYS A 359 -15.87 8.34 9.25
N LEU A 360 -16.65 9.35 8.87
CA LEU A 360 -17.41 10.18 9.81
C LEU A 360 -18.49 9.37 10.55
N MET A 361 -19.16 8.43 9.89
CA MET A 361 -20.08 7.50 10.56
C MET A 361 -19.35 6.61 11.57
N LEU A 362 -18.15 6.11 11.25
CA LEU A 362 -17.35 5.31 12.18
C LEU A 362 -16.98 6.09 13.46
N VAL A 363 -16.77 7.41 13.38
CA VAL A 363 -16.49 8.25 14.57
C VAL A 363 -17.60 8.14 15.62
N PHE A 364 -18.86 8.01 15.20
CA PHE A 364 -20.00 7.88 16.12
C PHE A 364 -20.21 6.45 16.59
N LEU A 365 -19.92 5.45 15.74
CA LEU A 365 -20.26 4.04 15.99
C LEU A 365 -19.15 3.26 16.71
N ILE A 366 -17.88 3.65 16.57
CA ILE A 366 -16.73 2.82 17.00
C ILE A 366 -16.66 2.61 18.52
N ALA A 367 -17.21 3.54 19.31
CA ALA A 367 -17.14 3.48 20.77
C ALA A 367 -18.13 2.47 21.37
N ASP A 368 -19.22 2.16 20.67
CA ASP A 368 -20.30 1.34 21.19
C ASP A 368 -20.17 -0.11 20.73
N GLN A 369 -20.21 -1.03 21.70
CA GLN A 369 -20.05 -2.46 21.47
C GLN A 369 -21.22 -3.08 20.70
N GLN A 370 -22.41 -2.46 20.72
CA GLN A 370 -23.60 -2.99 20.06
C GLN A 370 -23.48 -2.94 18.52
N TYR A 371 -22.72 -2.00 17.97
CA TYR A 371 -22.62 -1.77 16.52
C TYR A 371 -21.41 -2.44 15.86
N GLN A 372 -20.76 -3.43 16.49
CA GLN A 372 -19.55 -4.07 15.95
C GLN A 372 -19.71 -4.67 14.54
N LEU A 373 -20.84 -5.33 14.28
CA LEU A 373 -21.14 -5.87 12.95
C LEU A 373 -21.26 -4.73 11.92
N LEU A 374 -21.96 -3.65 12.27
CA LEU A 374 -22.13 -2.49 11.41
C LEU A 374 -20.80 -1.78 11.13
N VAL A 375 -19.93 -1.63 12.15
CA VAL A 375 -18.57 -1.08 12.00
C VAL A 375 -17.75 -1.91 11.02
N SER A 376 -17.86 -3.24 11.09
CA SER A 376 -17.14 -4.15 10.20
C SER A 376 -17.63 -4.02 8.75
N ILE A 377 -18.95 -3.95 8.54
CA ILE A 377 -19.57 -3.73 7.22
C ILE A 377 -19.15 -2.38 6.64
N ILE A 378 -19.24 -1.30 7.42
CA ILE A 378 -18.81 0.04 6.99
C ILE A 378 -17.32 0.03 6.64
N SER A 379 -16.48 -0.63 7.44
CA SER A 379 -15.03 -0.75 7.16
C SER A 379 -14.75 -1.46 5.83
N MET A 380 -15.53 -2.49 5.48
CA MET A 380 -15.43 -3.14 4.17
C MET A 380 -15.86 -2.23 3.02
N VAL A 381 -16.96 -1.50 3.18
CA VAL A 381 -17.44 -0.52 2.18
C VAL A 381 -16.40 0.59 1.98
N LEU A 382 -15.79 1.09 3.05
CA LEU A 382 -14.70 2.07 2.98
C LEU A 382 -13.50 1.54 2.22
N LYS A 383 -13.10 0.28 2.50
CA LYS A 383 -11.98 -0.36 1.82
C LYS A 383 -12.25 -0.55 0.32
N LEU A 384 -13.47 -0.91 -0.05
CA LEU A 384 -13.91 -0.98 -1.45
C LEU A 384 -13.85 0.41 -2.10
N SER A 385 -14.39 1.44 -1.44
CA SER A 385 -14.40 2.82 -1.94
C SER A 385 -12.99 3.37 -2.18
N ILE A 386 -12.07 3.14 -1.23
CA ILE A 386 -10.67 3.55 -1.36
C ILE A 386 -9.93 2.77 -2.45
N SER A 387 -10.35 1.54 -2.74
CA SER A 387 -9.81 0.76 -3.87
C SER A 387 -10.28 1.31 -5.22
N ILE A 388 -11.53 1.78 -5.32
CA ILE A 388 -12.02 2.53 -6.49
C ILE A 388 -11.18 3.81 -6.67
N VAL A 389 -10.98 4.57 -5.59
CA VAL A 389 -10.15 5.79 -5.62
C VAL A 389 -8.75 5.50 -6.14
N TYR A 390 -8.09 4.44 -5.65
CA TYR A 390 -6.75 4.05 -6.12
C TYR A 390 -6.73 3.83 -7.63
N TYR A 391 -7.67 3.02 -8.15
CA TYR A 391 -7.74 2.69 -9.57
C TYR A 391 -7.91 3.96 -10.41
N VAL A 392 -8.87 4.80 -10.04
CA VAL A 392 -9.21 6.01 -10.80
C VAL A 392 -8.10 7.05 -10.73
N ILE A 393 -7.52 7.30 -9.55
CA ILE A 393 -6.38 8.23 -9.41
C ILE A 393 -5.18 7.74 -10.21
N SER A 394 -4.86 6.44 -10.15
CA SER A 394 -3.72 5.88 -10.89
C SER A 394 -3.92 6.04 -12.40
N LEU A 395 -5.11 5.75 -12.89
CA LEU A 395 -5.47 5.92 -14.31
C LEU A 395 -5.43 7.38 -14.74
N GLN A 396 -6.14 8.26 -14.01
CA GLN A 396 -6.22 9.68 -14.33
C GLN A 396 -4.85 10.37 -14.25
N THR A 397 -3.99 9.98 -13.31
CA THR A 397 -2.60 10.47 -13.27
C THR A 397 -1.85 10.14 -14.56
N MET A 398 -2.06 8.96 -15.14
CA MET A 398 -1.45 8.58 -16.42
C MET A 398 -2.10 9.25 -17.63
N GLU A 399 -3.38 9.64 -17.54
CA GLU A 399 -4.11 10.27 -18.65
C GLU A 399 -3.92 11.80 -18.71
N VAL A 400 -3.78 12.48 -17.56
CA VAL A 400 -3.71 13.95 -17.49
C VAL A 400 -2.33 14.48 -17.87
N PHE A 401 -1.24 13.79 -17.51
CA PHE A 401 0.09 14.29 -17.81
C PHE A 401 0.53 14.01 -19.26
N PRO A 402 1.21 14.98 -19.92
CA PRO A 402 1.76 14.75 -21.24
C PRO A 402 2.89 13.73 -21.18
N THR A 403 3.06 12.99 -22.28
CA THR A 403 3.98 11.84 -22.36
C THR A 403 5.40 12.13 -21.85
N SER A 404 5.92 13.34 -22.07
CA SER A 404 7.26 13.79 -21.67
C SER A 404 7.49 13.93 -20.16
N VAL A 405 6.43 14.18 -19.37
CA VAL A 405 6.52 14.41 -17.90
C VAL A 405 5.64 13.47 -17.08
N ARG A 406 4.85 12.60 -17.73
CA ARG A 406 3.87 11.69 -17.11
C ARG A 406 4.42 10.83 -16.00
N GLN A 407 5.49 10.09 -16.26
CA GLN A 407 6.07 9.19 -15.26
C GLN A 407 6.59 9.95 -14.03
N ARG A 408 7.07 11.18 -14.22
CA ARG A 408 7.59 12.01 -13.13
C ARG A 408 6.50 12.65 -12.30
N GLY A 409 5.45 13.16 -12.95
CA GLY A 409 4.27 13.67 -12.26
C GLY A 409 3.62 12.59 -11.40
N ALA A 410 3.49 11.37 -11.95
CA ALA A 410 2.99 10.21 -11.21
C ALA A 410 3.91 9.82 -10.04
N GLY A 411 5.22 9.75 -10.26
CA GLY A 411 6.19 9.43 -9.22
C GLY A 411 6.18 10.44 -8.07
N PHE A 412 6.05 11.73 -8.37
CA PHE A 412 6.03 12.77 -7.34
C PHE A 412 4.75 12.72 -6.49
N GLY A 413 3.60 12.44 -7.10
CA GLY A 413 2.35 12.17 -6.36
C GLY A 413 2.48 10.99 -5.40
N PHE A 414 3.03 9.86 -5.88
CA PHE A 414 3.25 8.68 -5.05
C PHE A 414 4.21 8.93 -3.88
N LEU A 415 5.32 9.64 -4.13
CA LEU A 415 6.29 10.01 -3.08
C LEU A 415 5.66 10.90 -2.02
N ALA A 416 4.92 11.94 -2.42
CA ALA A 416 4.19 12.80 -1.50
C ALA A 416 3.20 11.99 -0.64
N GLY A 417 2.49 11.04 -1.26
CA GLY A 417 1.56 10.19 -0.54
C GLY A 417 2.22 9.27 0.48
N SER A 418 3.39 8.73 0.13
CA SER A 418 4.18 7.90 1.03
C SER A 418 4.70 8.69 2.22
N ILE A 419 5.15 9.94 2.03
CA ILE A 419 5.63 10.82 3.10
C ILE A 419 4.51 11.10 4.12
N LEU A 420 3.32 11.49 3.66
CA LEU A 420 2.21 11.75 4.58
C LEU A 420 1.79 10.47 5.32
N SER A 421 1.84 9.31 4.65
CA SER A 421 1.47 8.02 5.25
C SER A 421 2.39 7.57 6.39
N ILE A 422 3.58 8.17 6.55
CA ILE A 422 4.43 7.98 7.73
C ILE A 422 3.68 8.43 9.00
N SER A 423 2.78 9.41 8.93
CA SER A 423 2.02 9.85 10.10
C SER A 423 0.89 8.90 10.52
N ALA A 424 0.45 7.97 9.65
CA ALA A 424 -0.71 7.12 9.91
C ALA A 424 -0.56 6.19 11.14
N PRO A 425 0.57 5.48 11.36
CA PRO A 425 0.75 4.68 12.56
C PRO A 425 0.64 5.50 13.84
N SER A 426 1.20 6.71 13.87
CA SER A 426 1.10 7.63 15.00
C SER A 426 -0.35 8.05 15.28
N LEU A 427 -1.15 8.31 14.24
CA LEU A 427 -2.59 8.58 14.40
C LEU A 427 -3.33 7.38 15.02
N ILE A 428 -2.99 6.16 14.60
CA ILE A 428 -3.57 4.93 15.15
C ILE A 428 -3.17 4.70 16.59
N HIS A 429 -1.90 4.93 16.92
CA HIS A 429 -1.40 4.83 18.30
C HIS A 429 -2.16 5.80 19.22
N LEU A 430 -2.37 7.05 18.77
CA LEU A 430 -3.20 8.01 19.47
C LEU A 430 -4.66 7.53 19.61
N GLY A 431 -5.15 6.82 18.59
CA GLY A 431 -6.44 6.14 18.60
C GLY A 431 -6.57 5.07 19.69
N VAL A 432 -5.51 4.28 19.92
CA VAL A 432 -5.48 3.21 20.91
C VAL A 432 -5.30 3.75 22.33
N VAL A 433 -4.43 4.75 22.52
CA VAL A 433 -4.09 5.28 23.85
C VAL A 433 -5.17 6.24 24.36
N GLN A 434 -5.58 7.21 23.53
CA GLN A 434 -6.48 8.28 23.94
C GLN A 434 -7.93 8.02 23.52
N ASN A 435 -8.20 7.98 22.22
CA ASN A 435 -9.58 7.91 21.73
C ASN A 435 -9.68 7.23 20.35
N PRO A 436 -10.45 6.12 20.21
CA PRO A 436 -10.54 5.36 18.97
C PRO A 436 -11.09 6.14 17.77
N LYS A 437 -11.67 7.33 18.01
CA LYS A 437 -12.24 8.22 17.00
C LYS A 437 -11.18 8.95 16.17
N ILE A 438 -9.99 9.22 16.73
CA ILE A 438 -8.98 10.12 16.14
C ILE A 438 -8.55 9.70 14.72
N PRO A 439 -8.18 8.42 14.45
CA PRO A 439 -7.78 8.00 13.11
C PRO A 439 -8.87 8.24 12.06
N TYR A 440 -10.13 8.04 12.43
CA TYR A 440 -11.27 8.19 11.53
C TYR A 440 -11.64 9.65 11.29
N ILE A 441 -11.44 10.54 12.27
CA ILE A 441 -11.57 12.00 12.08
C ILE A 441 -10.54 12.48 11.07
N ALA A 442 -9.27 12.08 11.23
CA ALA A 442 -8.22 12.41 10.28
C ALA A 442 -8.52 11.85 8.88
N ALA A 443 -8.91 10.58 8.78
CA ALA A 443 -9.29 9.96 7.52
C ALA A 443 -10.48 10.68 6.83
N SER A 444 -11.48 11.11 7.60
CA SER A 444 -12.61 11.89 7.07
C SER A 444 -12.15 13.25 6.55
N PHE A 445 -11.29 13.97 7.27
CA PHE A 445 -10.76 15.25 6.82
C PHE A 445 -10.01 15.13 5.48
N PHE A 446 -9.11 14.15 5.37
CA PHE A 446 -8.38 13.91 4.12
C PHE A 446 -9.28 13.38 3.01
N GLY A 447 -10.34 12.64 3.32
CA GLY A 447 -11.35 12.21 2.35
C GLY A 447 -12.11 13.39 1.76
N PHE A 448 -12.51 14.34 2.61
CA PHE A 448 -13.14 15.59 2.17
C PHE A 448 -12.18 16.44 1.34
N LEU A 449 -10.93 16.60 1.77
CA LEU A 449 -9.90 17.31 1.01
C LEU A 449 -9.67 16.67 -0.37
N GLY A 450 -9.59 15.34 -0.44
CA GLY A 450 -9.47 14.59 -1.70
C GLY A 450 -10.68 14.79 -2.62
N THR A 451 -11.89 14.87 -2.05
CA THR A 451 -13.12 15.20 -2.79
C THR A 451 -13.05 16.62 -3.37
N MET A 452 -12.65 17.61 -2.56
CA MET A 452 -12.53 19.02 -2.97
C MET A 452 -11.50 19.21 -4.09
N VAL A 453 -10.30 18.65 -3.92
CA VAL A 453 -9.24 18.64 -4.95
C VAL A 453 -9.72 17.94 -6.22
N GLY A 454 -10.53 16.90 -6.06
CA GLY A 454 -11.11 16.14 -7.15
C GLY A 454 -11.97 16.97 -8.12
N PHE A 455 -12.58 18.06 -7.68
CA PHE A 455 -13.35 18.96 -8.55
C PHE A 455 -12.47 19.80 -9.49
N PHE A 456 -11.23 20.08 -9.11
CA PHE A 456 -10.33 20.95 -9.89
C PHE A 456 -9.51 20.21 -10.95
N ILE A 457 -9.43 18.89 -10.86
CA ILE A 457 -8.71 18.07 -11.85
C ILE A 457 -9.65 17.82 -13.06
N PRO A 458 -9.15 17.94 -14.30
CA PRO A 458 -9.93 17.78 -15.52
C PRO A 458 -10.45 16.35 -15.71
N GLU A 459 -11.54 16.21 -16.45
CA GLU A 459 -12.06 14.91 -16.89
C GLU A 459 -11.21 14.39 -18.06
N THR A 460 -11.00 13.08 -18.11
CA THR A 460 -10.14 12.43 -19.12
C THR A 460 -10.87 11.39 -19.96
N LEU A 461 -12.12 11.05 -19.62
CA LEU A 461 -12.93 10.13 -20.40
C LEU A 461 -13.09 10.61 -21.86
N ASN A 462 -12.79 9.73 -22.82
CA ASN A 462 -12.89 9.95 -24.27
C ASN A 462 -12.03 11.09 -24.84
N GLU A 463 -11.11 11.65 -24.05
CA GLU A 463 -10.12 12.61 -24.54
C GLU A 463 -8.88 11.89 -25.06
N LYS A 464 -8.25 12.43 -26.11
CA LYS A 464 -6.96 11.92 -26.57
C LYS A 464 -5.88 12.25 -25.54
N LEU A 465 -4.98 11.28 -25.30
CA LEU A 465 -3.83 11.46 -24.42
C LEU A 465 -2.99 12.65 -24.92
N PRO A 466 -2.71 13.65 -24.08
CA PRO A 466 -1.93 14.82 -24.49
C PRO A 466 -0.50 14.38 -24.81
N GLU A 467 -0.04 14.68 -26.02
CA GLU A 467 1.35 14.46 -26.44
C GLU A 467 2.18 15.71 -26.14
N SER A 468 1.56 16.88 -26.16
CA SER A 468 2.21 18.16 -25.89
C SER A 468 1.56 18.96 -24.76
N VAL A 469 2.32 19.92 -24.22
CA VAL A 469 1.85 20.84 -23.17
C VAL A 469 0.69 21.72 -23.65
N LYS A 470 0.71 22.14 -24.93
CA LYS A 470 -0.32 23.01 -25.50
C LYS A 470 -1.67 22.30 -25.61
N GLU A 471 -1.67 21.03 -26.04
CA GLU A 471 -2.88 20.21 -26.09
C GLU A 471 -3.54 20.07 -24.72
N LEU A 472 -2.73 19.89 -23.67
CA LEU A 472 -3.24 19.85 -22.30
C LEU A 472 -3.89 21.17 -21.88
N GLU A 473 -3.29 22.32 -22.21
CA GLU A 473 -3.90 23.63 -21.93
C GLU A 473 -5.26 23.79 -22.61
N ASP A 474 -5.36 23.35 -23.86
CA ASP A 474 -6.61 23.44 -24.63
C ASP A 474 -7.69 22.51 -24.08
N ILE A 475 -7.33 21.33 -23.56
CA ILE A 475 -8.25 20.44 -22.84
C ILE A 475 -8.74 21.13 -21.56
N VAL A 476 -7.82 21.66 -20.75
CA VAL A 476 -8.17 22.32 -19.47
C VAL A 476 -9.05 23.55 -19.69
N LYS A 477 -8.79 24.36 -20.73
CA LYS A 477 -9.60 25.55 -21.06
C LYS A 477 -10.99 25.19 -21.57
N ARG A 478 -11.14 24.08 -22.30
CA ARG A 478 -12.44 23.62 -22.84
C ARG A 478 -13.36 23.06 -21.75
N GLN A 479 -12.80 22.53 -20.67
CA GLN A 479 -13.58 21.86 -19.63
C GLN A 479 -14.05 22.84 -18.54
N ARG A 480 -15.34 22.85 -18.27
CA ARG A 480 -15.92 23.55 -17.10
C ARG A 480 -15.65 22.76 -15.82
N MET A 481 -15.59 23.46 -14.68
CA MET A 481 -15.40 22.86 -13.35
C MET A 481 -16.45 21.78 -13.04
N PHE A 482 -17.68 21.94 -13.54
CA PHE A 482 -18.72 20.92 -13.50
C PHE A 482 -18.99 20.41 -14.92
N PRO A 483 -18.50 19.21 -15.30
CA PRO A 483 -19.01 18.55 -16.49
C PRO A 483 -20.43 18.09 -16.15
N ILE A 484 -21.43 18.88 -16.55
CA ILE A 484 -22.82 18.43 -16.53
C ILE A 484 -22.86 17.20 -17.43
N LEU A 485 -23.40 16.09 -16.90
CA LEU A 485 -23.64 14.81 -17.58
C LEU A 485 -24.29 15.05 -18.94
N LYS A 486 -23.48 15.21 -20.00
CA LYS A 486 -23.97 15.42 -21.37
C LYS A 486 -24.48 14.13 -22.02
N HIS A 487 -24.45 13.00 -21.31
CA HIS A 487 -24.65 11.67 -21.88
C HIS A 487 -25.96 10.96 -21.55
N ILE A 488 -26.92 11.61 -20.88
CA ILE A 488 -28.24 10.99 -20.62
C ILE A 488 -29.20 11.13 -21.82
N SER A 489 -28.84 11.86 -22.89
CA SER A 489 -29.74 12.10 -24.04
C SER A 489 -29.44 11.30 -25.31
N THR A 490 -28.68 10.19 -25.24
CA THR A 490 -28.46 9.29 -26.40
C THR A 490 -28.31 7.84 -25.96
N ILE A 491 -29.38 7.26 -25.41
CA ILE A 491 -29.66 5.82 -25.47
C ILE A 491 -31.09 5.68 -25.96
#